data_AF-A0A2Z4AF11-F1
#
_entry.id   AF-A0A2Z4AF11-F1
#
_cell.length_a   1.000
_cell.length_b   1.000
_cell.length_c   1.000
_cell.angle_alpha   90.00
_cell.angle_beta   90.00
_cell.angle_gamma   90.00
#
_symmetry.space_group_name_H-M   'P 1'
#
loop_
_entity.id
_entity.type
_entity.pdbx_description
1 polymer ?
#
loop_
_entity_poly.entity_id
_entity_poly.type
_entity_poly.pdbx_seq_one_letter_code
_entity_poly.pdbx_strand_id
1 'polypeptide(L)'
;MNSAQVPHKQPRILSVKKIWSHAPHNAFTDLIRFEDRWWCTFREATGHNNSIGMIRVIVSNDGDSWTSTALLSEDSIDLRDPKISIMPDGRLLLLMGGTSLQNNVKETRSPRVAFSNDGWSWSPNKKLLAEDHWLWRVTWKDNIGYCVSKLGEGTNPRRGFLYRTSNALEWEWVTEFILPNNTWTVSETTLRIMPDDEMIALIRPNWIGTSRPPYTNWSFTQLEADLGGPNFILLPNRSLWASARGMRPDGKPITVLAQMTRNSYAPVLALPSGGDCSYPGMVWHDGMLWVSYYSSHEGQTSIYLAKIAIQ
;
A
#
# COMPACT_ATOMS: atom_id res chain seq x y z
N MET A 1 27.95 -33.55 -4.50
CA MET A 1 26.64 -33.94 -5.04
C MET A 1 25.94 -32.67 -5.47
N ASN A 2 25.80 -32.45 -6.77
CA ASN A 2 25.12 -31.27 -7.31
C ASN A 2 23.63 -31.35 -6.95
N SER A 3 23.18 -30.49 -6.04
CA SER A 3 21.75 -30.21 -5.89
C SER A 3 21.30 -29.49 -7.15
N ALA A 4 20.69 -30.23 -8.07
CA ALA A 4 19.98 -29.65 -9.19
C ALA A 4 18.90 -28.72 -8.63
N GLN A 5 19.12 -27.41 -8.72
CA GLN A 5 18.07 -26.41 -8.51
C GLN A 5 16.99 -26.70 -9.54
N VAL A 6 15.83 -27.15 -9.06
CA VAL A 6 14.61 -27.17 -9.88
C VAL A 6 14.41 -25.75 -10.36
N PRO A 7 14.36 -25.48 -11.69
CA PRO A 7 14.18 -24.13 -12.18
C PRO A 7 12.80 -23.64 -11.71
N HIS A 8 12.79 -22.74 -10.74
CA HIS A 8 11.58 -22.00 -10.39
C HIS A 8 11.15 -21.26 -11.66
N LYS A 9 10.02 -21.67 -12.22
CA LYS A 9 9.50 -21.06 -13.44
C LYS A 9 9.13 -19.60 -13.12
N GLN A 10 9.56 -18.70 -14.01
CA GLN A 10 9.36 -17.26 -13.84
C GLN A 10 7.86 -16.91 -13.78
N PRO A 11 7.45 -15.93 -12.94
CA PRO A 11 6.06 -15.46 -12.93
C PRO A 11 5.68 -14.88 -14.30
N ARG A 12 4.42 -15.03 -14.68
CA ARG A 12 3.92 -14.62 -16.00
C ARG A 12 2.66 -13.79 -15.90
N ILE A 13 2.66 -12.64 -16.57
CA ILE A 13 1.45 -11.82 -16.76
C ILE A 13 0.45 -12.59 -17.61
N LEU A 14 -0.76 -12.78 -17.08
CA LEU A 14 -1.88 -13.40 -17.78
C LEU A 14 -2.71 -12.35 -18.51
N SER A 15 -2.94 -11.19 -17.88
CA SER A 15 -3.66 -10.07 -18.47
C SER A 15 -3.31 -8.77 -17.76
N VAL A 16 -3.43 -7.65 -18.47
CA VAL A 16 -3.42 -6.28 -17.91
C VAL A 16 -4.58 -5.52 -18.53
N LYS A 17 -5.39 -4.86 -17.70
CA LYS A 17 -6.51 -4.02 -18.15
C LYS A 17 -6.45 -2.67 -17.48
N LYS A 18 -6.67 -1.58 -18.23
CA LYS A 18 -6.99 -0.28 -17.66
C LYS A 18 -8.42 -0.36 -17.12
N ILE A 19 -8.59 -0.18 -15.82
CA ILE A 19 -9.89 -0.30 -15.14
C ILE A 19 -10.49 1.07 -14.82
N TRP A 20 -9.70 2.15 -14.88
CA TRP A 20 -10.19 3.50 -14.59
C TRP A 20 -9.29 4.61 -15.15
N SER A 21 -9.90 5.69 -15.66
CA SER A 21 -9.18 6.88 -16.16
C SER A 21 -10.07 8.13 -16.24
N HIS A 22 -10.96 8.36 -15.27
CA HIS A 22 -11.95 9.46 -15.35
C HIS A 22 -11.36 10.83 -14.97
N ALA A 23 -10.47 10.90 -13.96
CA ALA A 23 -9.82 12.15 -13.57
C ALA A 23 -8.49 12.38 -14.32
N PRO A 24 -7.97 13.63 -14.39
CA PRO A 24 -6.63 13.90 -14.95
C PRO A 24 -5.50 13.11 -14.28
N HIS A 25 -5.60 12.88 -12.97
CA HIS A 25 -4.68 12.07 -12.18
C HIS A 25 -5.44 11.04 -11.35
N ASN A 26 -5.20 9.76 -11.60
CA ASN A 26 -5.75 8.63 -10.83
C ASN A 26 -4.58 7.81 -10.26
N ALA A 27 -4.43 7.71 -8.94
CA ALA A 27 -3.23 7.10 -8.36
C ALA A 27 -3.42 6.48 -6.97
N PHE A 28 -2.37 5.82 -6.50
CA PHE A 28 -2.21 5.34 -5.13
C PHE A 28 -3.17 4.23 -4.72
N THR A 29 -3.28 3.22 -5.58
CA THR A 29 -4.32 2.19 -5.49
C THR A 29 -4.21 1.30 -4.26
N ASP A 30 -5.32 0.62 -3.97
CA ASP A 30 -5.34 -0.61 -3.20
C ASP A 30 -6.45 -1.55 -3.71
N LEU A 31 -6.38 -2.83 -3.36
CA LEU A 31 -7.31 -3.86 -3.86
C LEU A 31 -7.62 -4.85 -2.74
N ILE A 32 -8.90 -5.22 -2.61
CA ILE A 32 -9.35 -6.28 -1.70
C ILE A 32 -10.50 -7.09 -2.32
N ARG A 33 -10.71 -8.29 -1.79
CA ARG A 33 -11.90 -9.10 -2.04
C ARG A 33 -12.80 -9.05 -0.81
N PHE A 34 -14.04 -8.59 -0.96
CA PHE A 34 -15.00 -8.46 0.13
C PHE A 34 -16.38 -8.84 -0.40
N GLU A 35 -17.07 -9.75 0.31
CA GLU A 35 -18.36 -10.33 -0.10
C GLU A 35 -18.39 -10.76 -1.57
N ASP A 36 -17.43 -11.62 -1.95
CA ASP A 36 -17.29 -12.15 -3.32
C ASP A 36 -17.24 -11.08 -4.42
N ARG A 37 -16.78 -9.88 -4.07
CA ARG A 37 -16.60 -8.74 -4.98
C ARG A 37 -15.21 -8.15 -4.85
N TRP A 38 -14.70 -7.65 -5.97
CA TRP A 38 -13.44 -6.93 -6.06
C TRP A 38 -13.70 -5.49 -5.72
N TRP A 39 -12.89 -4.92 -4.84
CA TRP A 39 -12.98 -3.52 -4.45
C TRP A 39 -11.63 -2.88 -4.66
N CYS A 40 -11.58 -1.82 -5.46
CA CYS A 40 -10.38 -1.05 -5.73
C CYS A 40 -10.59 0.39 -5.28
N THR A 41 -9.62 0.93 -4.57
CA THR A 41 -9.65 2.31 -4.06
C THR A 41 -8.45 3.08 -4.56
N PHE A 42 -8.64 4.34 -4.92
CA PHE A 42 -7.55 5.20 -5.41
C PHE A 42 -7.94 6.67 -5.27
N ARG A 43 -6.94 7.55 -5.35
CA ARG A 43 -7.12 9.00 -5.38
C ARG A 43 -7.44 9.46 -6.79
N GLU A 44 -8.41 10.34 -6.93
CA GLU A 44 -8.67 11.17 -8.11
C GLU A 44 -8.31 12.63 -7.81
N ALA A 45 -7.62 13.29 -8.75
CA ALA A 45 -7.32 14.71 -8.66
C ALA A 45 -6.98 15.33 -10.02
N THR A 46 -6.71 16.64 -10.02
CA THR A 46 -6.20 17.36 -11.20
C THR A 46 -4.71 17.13 -11.46
N GLY A 47 -3.94 16.68 -10.45
CA GLY A 47 -2.51 16.41 -10.59
C GLY A 47 -1.92 15.61 -9.42
N HIS A 48 -0.64 15.27 -9.53
CA HIS A 48 0.06 14.53 -8.48
C HIS A 48 0.28 15.37 -7.21
N ASN A 49 0.66 16.64 -7.37
CA ASN A 49 0.98 17.56 -6.27
C ASN A 49 -0.01 18.75 -6.25
N ASN A 50 -0.08 19.43 -5.11
CA ASN A 50 -0.79 20.71 -4.90
C ASN A 50 -2.22 20.74 -5.48
N SER A 51 -2.95 19.64 -5.30
CA SER A 51 -4.34 19.50 -5.72
C SER A 51 -5.14 18.86 -4.59
N ILE A 52 -6.40 19.27 -4.43
CA ILE A 52 -7.34 18.58 -3.56
C ILE A 52 -7.73 17.28 -4.26
N GLY A 53 -7.37 16.15 -3.65
CA GLY A 53 -7.74 14.83 -4.09
C GLY A 53 -8.95 14.28 -3.35
N MET A 54 -9.71 13.47 -4.05
CA MET A 54 -10.85 12.70 -3.52
C MET A 54 -10.54 11.21 -3.63
N ILE A 55 -11.15 10.38 -2.79
CA ILE A 55 -10.96 8.94 -2.85
C ILE A 55 -12.13 8.28 -3.55
N ARG A 56 -11.84 7.66 -4.68
CA ARG A 56 -12.78 6.83 -5.45
C ARG A 56 -12.76 5.41 -4.92
N VAL A 57 -13.95 4.82 -4.81
CA VAL A 57 -14.15 3.38 -4.59
C VAL A 57 -14.88 2.83 -5.81
N ILE A 58 -14.32 1.76 -6.40
CA ILE A 58 -14.95 1.02 -7.49
C ILE A 58 -15.09 -0.46 -7.12
N VAL A 59 -16.15 -1.09 -7.62
CA VAL A 59 -16.47 -2.50 -7.40
C VAL A 59 -16.53 -3.26 -8.71
N SER A 60 -16.20 -4.56 -8.68
CA SER A 60 -16.37 -5.47 -9.80
C SER A 60 -16.67 -6.90 -9.34
N ASN A 61 -17.55 -7.60 -10.06
CA ASN A 61 -17.81 -9.01 -9.81
C ASN A 61 -16.72 -9.91 -10.42
N ASP A 62 -16.24 -9.56 -11.61
CA ASP A 62 -15.37 -10.38 -12.47
C ASP A 62 -13.93 -9.83 -12.62
N GLY A 63 -13.69 -8.62 -12.13
CA GLY A 63 -12.44 -7.88 -12.29
C GLY A 63 -12.27 -7.23 -13.66
N ASP A 64 -13.30 -7.29 -14.52
CA ASP A 64 -13.29 -6.81 -15.89
C ASP A 64 -14.22 -5.60 -16.05
N SER A 65 -15.43 -5.68 -15.51
CA SER A 65 -16.41 -4.59 -15.53
C SER A 65 -16.45 -3.90 -14.17
N TRP A 66 -16.21 -2.59 -14.13
CA TRP A 66 -16.07 -1.83 -12.90
C TRP A 66 -17.12 -0.73 -12.80
N THR A 67 -17.67 -0.55 -11.60
CA THR A 67 -18.65 0.49 -11.29
C THR A 67 -18.19 1.31 -10.10
N SER A 68 -18.32 2.64 -10.16
CA SER A 68 -18.07 3.50 -9.01
C SER A 68 -19.17 3.33 -7.97
N THR A 69 -18.78 3.06 -6.73
CA THR A 69 -19.70 2.97 -5.59
C THR A 69 -19.66 4.19 -4.68
N ALA A 70 -18.49 4.85 -4.57
CA ALA A 70 -18.34 6.04 -3.72
C ALA A 70 -17.25 6.99 -4.22
N LEU A 71 -17.39 8.27 -3.84
CA LEU A 71 -16.37 9.31 -3.97
C LEU A 71 -16.32 10.08 -2.65
N LEU A 72 -15.28 9.84 -1.86
CA LEU A 72 -15.09 10.48 -0.56
C LEU A 72 -14.26 11.76 -0.74
N SER A 73 -14.71 12.85 -0.13
CA SER A 73 -14.06 14.16 -0.14
C SER A 73 -14.10 14.79 1.25
N GLU A 74 -13.21 15.75 1.50
CA GLU A 74 -13.20 16.59 2.70
C GLU A 74 -12.76 18.00 2.29
N ASP A 75 -13.53 19.01 2.68
CA ASP A 75 -13.29 20.39 2.25
C ASP A 75 -11.89 20.86 2.63
N SER A 76 -11.18 21.46 1.65
CA SER A 76 -9.80 21.95 1.79
C SER A 76 -8.75 20.90 2.18
N ILE A 77 -9.08 19.60 2.13
CA ILE A 77 -8.16 18.51 2.45
C ILE A 77 -7.90 17.65 1.21
N ASP A 78 -6.63 17.52 0.84
CA ASP A 78 -6.19 16.55 -0.16
C ASP A 78 -6.17 15.14 0.48
N LEU A 79 -7.20 14.33 0.19
CA LEU A 79 -7.23 12.93 0.58
C LEU A 79 -6.33 12.11 -0.36
N ARG A 80 -5.45 11.28 0.21
CA ARG A 80 -4.46 10.51 -0.54
C ARG A 80 -4.25 9.09 0.00
N ASP A 81 -3.57 8.30 -0.82
CA ASP A 81 -3.04 6.98 -0.50
C ASP A 81 -4.06 6.05 0.20
N PRO A 82 -5.27 5.89 -0.36
CA PRO A 82 -6.29 5.07 0.28
C PRO A 82 -5.81 3.62 0.38
N LYS A 83 -5.89 3.05 1.59
CA LYS A 83 -5.65 1.64 1.89
C LYS A 83 -6.91 1.04 2.50
N ILE A 84 -7.44 0.04 1.81
CA ILE A 84 -8.67 -0.64 2.17
C ILE A 84 -8.36 -1.91 2.95
N SER A 85 -9.16 -2.21 3.97
CA SER A 85 -9.01 -3.38 4.82
C SER A 85 -10.37 -3.87 5.30
N ILE A 86 -10.45 -5.14 5.70
CA ILE A 86 -11.61 -5.70 6.38
C ILE A 86 -11.28 -5.72 7.88
N MET A 87 -12.13 -5.09 8.67
CA MET A 87 -12.04 -5.10 10.13
C MET A 87 -12.43 -6.47 10.70
N PRO A 88 -12.00 -6.78 11.94
CA PRO A 88 -12.39 -8.02 12.61
C PRO A 88 -13.90 -8.19 12.80
N ASP A 89 -14.65 -7.08 12.85
CA ASP A 89 -16.11 -7.07 12.93
C ASP A 89 -16.82 -7.19 11.55
N GLY A 90 -16.05 -7.40 10.48
CA GLY A 90 -16.56 -7.60 9.13
C GLY A 90 -16.77 -6.31 8.32
N ARG A 91 -16.61 -5.12 8.91
CA ARG A 91 -16.75 -3.86 8.18
C ARG A 91 -15.55 -3.58 7.28
N LEU A 92 -15.78 -2.88 6.18
CA LEU A 92 -14.70 -2.25 5.43
C LEU A 92 -14.18 -1.02 6.18
N LEU A 93 -12.86 -0.89 6.18
CA LEU A 93 -12.12 0.27 6.64
C LEU A 93 -11.34 0.85 5.46
N LEU A 94 -11.35 2.18 5.36
CA LEU A 94 -10.55 2.94 4.41
C LEU A 94 -9.66 3.91 5.17
N LEU A 95 -8.36 3.62 5.22
CA LEU A 95 -7.34 4.47 5.81
C LEU A 95 -6.75 5.36 4.73
N MET A 96 -6.62 6.65 5.00
CA MET A 96 -6.19 7.66 4.03
C MET A 96 -5.23 8.63 4.71
N GLY A 97 -4.36 9.27 3.93
CA GLY A 97 -3.72 10.51 4.37
C GLY A 97 -4.60 11.72 4.04
N GLY A 98 -4.64 12.73 4.89
CA GLY A 98 -5.26 14.02 4.60
C GLY A 98 -4.21 15.12 4.72
N THR A 99 -4.01 15.91 3.66
CA THR A 99 -3.09 17.07 3.68
C THR A 99 -3.90 18.36 3.63
N SER A 100 -3.71 19.25 4.62
CA SER A 100 -4.31 20.58 4.57
C SER A 100 -3.56 21.45 3.57
N LEU A 101 -4.33 22.21 2.79
CA LEU A 101 -3.80 23.15 1.82
C LEU A 101 -4.28 24.56 2.19
N GLN A 102 -3.34 25.47 2.44
CA GLN A 102 -3.61 26.90 2.60
C GLN A 102 -2.98 27.66 1.43
N ASN A 103 -3.78 28.42 0.66
CA ASN A 103 -3.30 29.13 -0.55
C ASN A 103 -2.55 28.22 -1.55
N ASN A 104 -3.03 26.98 -1.74
CA ASN A 104 -2.38 25.94 -2.55
C ASN A 104 -0.99 25.48 -2.07
N VAL A 105 -0.60 25.84 -0.85
CA VAL A 105 0.63 25.38 -0.19
C VAL A 105 0.26 24.34 0.88
N LYS A 106 1.04 23.25 0.93
CA LYS A 106 0.89 22.24 1.98
C LYS A 106 1.26 22.85 3.32
N GLU A 107 0.32 22.83 4.24
CA GLU A 107 0.54 23.31 5.61
C GLU A 107 0.92 22.12 6.48
N THR A 108 0.01 21.17 6.68
CA THR A 108 0.29 19.96 7.46
C THR A 108 -0.49 18.76 6.92
N ARG A 109 -0.33 17.62 7.58
CA ARG A 109 -1.03 16.37 7.25
C ARG A 109 -1.46 15.63 8.49
N SER A 110 -2.50 14.82 8.36
CA SER A 110 -2.94 13.88 9.40
C SER A 110 -3.74 12.76 8.75
N PRO A 111 -3.73 11.54 9.28
CA PRO A 111 -4.51 10.46 8.71
C PRO A 111 -6.02 10.70 8.82
N ARG A 112 -6.77 10.04 7.94
CA ARG A 112 -8.22 9.98 7.92
C ARG A 112 -8.67 8.52 7.87
N VAL A 113 -9.82 8.24 8.44
CA VAL A 113 -10.49 6.94 8.31
C VAL A 113 -11.97 7.11 8.00
N ALA A 114 -12.48 6.23 7.16
CA ALA A 114 -13.91 6.03 6.92
C ALA A 114 -14.24 4.53 6.99
N PHE A 115 -15.49 4.22 7.31
CA PHE A 115 -15.97 2.85 7.48
C PHE A 115 -17.18 2.60 6.59
N SER A 116 -17.37 1.36 6.17
CA SER A 116 -18.55 0.94 5.42
C SER A 116 -18.92 -0.49 5.78
N ASN A 117 -20.23 -0.78 5.83
CA ASN A 117 -20.72 -2.15 6.02
C ASN A 117 -20.83 -2.91 4.68
N ASP A 118 -20.96 -2.19 3.56
CA ASP A 118 -21.38 -2.74 2.28
C ASP A 118 -20.50 -2.29 1.09
N GLY A 119 -19.61 -1.33 1.30
CA GLY A 119 -18.78 -0.68 0.29
C GLY A 119 -19.48 0.42 -0.55
N TRP A 120 -20.76 0.68 -0.29
CA TRP A 120 -21.58 1.70 -0.95
C TRP A 120 -21.79 2.91 -0.06
N SER A 121 -22.16 2.67 1.20
CA SER A 121 -22.42 3.71 2.18
C SER A 121 -21.21 3.85 3.10
N TRP A 122 -20.60 5.04 3.11
CA TRP A 122 -19.41 5.32 3.91
C TRP A 122 -19.71 6.33 5.01
N SER A 123 -19.14 6.12 6.20
CA SER A 123 -19.19 7.10 7.28
C SER A 123 -18.46 8.39 6.88
N PRO A 124 -18.77 9.54 7.52
CA PRO A 124 -17.92 10.71 7.42
C PRO A 124 -16.47 10.40 7.78
N ASN A 125 -15.53 11.10 7.13
CA ASN A 125 -14.11 10.98 7.43
C ASN A 125 -13.82 11.43 8.86
N LYS A 126 -13.00 10.67 9.59
CA LYS A 126 -12.52 11.06 10.93
C LYS A 126 -11.02 11.31 10.89
N LYS A 127 -10.57 12.46 11.40
CA LYS A 127 -9.15 12.76 11.66
C LYS A 127 -8.61 11.82 12.73
N LEU A 128 -7.45 11.24 12.46
CA LEU A 128 -6.71 10.38 13.38
C LEU A 128 -5.39 11.06 13.74
N LEU A 129 -4.84 10.69 14.91
CA LEU A 129 -3.53 11.13 15.41
C LEU A 129 -3.33 12.66 15.41
N ALA A 130 -2.16 13.08 15.90
CA ALA A 130 -1.72 14.46 15.78
C ALA A 130 -1.33 14.80 14.33
N GLU A 131 -1.06 16.08 14.10
CA GLU A 131 -0.52 16.57 12.83
C GLU A 131 0.86 15.98 12.53
N ASP A 132 1.26 16.10 11.27
CA ASP A 132 2.45 15.50 10.64
C ASP A 132 2.45 13.96 10.52
N HIS A 133 1.54 13.26 11.18
CA HIS A 133 1.37 11.82 11.03
C HIS A 133 0.86 11.40 9.65
N TRP A 134 1.33 10.24 9.20
CA TRP A 134 0.84 9.55 8.00
C TRP A 134 0.84 8.04 8.23
N LEU A 135 -0.30 7.51 8.64
CA LEU A 135 -0.53 6.08 8.77
C LEU A 135 -0.65 5.46 7.37
N TRP A 136 0.22 4.51 7.06
CA TRP A 136 0.28 3.94 5.73
C TRP A 136 -0.81 2.90 5.47
N ARG A 137 -0.71 1.72 6.06
CA ARG A 137 -1.60 0.56 5.80
C ARG A 137 -1.75 -0.25 7.08
N VAL A 138 -2.99 -0.49 7.50
CA VAL A 138 -3.28 -1.36 8.64
C VAL A 138 -3.15 -2.85 8.26
N THR A 139 -2.64 -3.65 9.19
CA THR A 139 -2.59 -5.11 9.13
C THR A 139 -3.19 -5.67 10.41
N TRP A 140 -4.18 -6.55 10.27
CA TRP A 140 -4.89 -7.13 11.41
C TRP A 140 -4.32 -8.49 11.79
N LYS A 141 -4.22 -8.74 13.10
CA LYS A 141 -4.14 -10.08 13.69
C LYS A 141 -5.20 -10.15 14.77
N ASP A 142 -6.11 -11.11 14.64
CA ASP A 142 -7.28 -11.24 15.49
C ASP A 142 -8.03 -9.89 15.58
N ASN A 143 -8.21 -9.35 16.77
CA ASN A 143 -8.88 -8.07 17.01
C ASN A 143 -7.94 -6.86 17.07
N ILE A 144 -6.65 -7.02 16.73
CA ILE A 144 -5.65 -5.96 16.84
C ILE A 144 -5.10 -5.60 15.45
N GLY A 145 -5.25 -4.33 15.07
CA GLY A 145 -4.68 -3.73 13.88
C GLY A 145 -3.35 -3.07 14.19
N TYR A 146 -2.35 -3.25 13.33
CA TYR A 146 -1.03 -2.61 13.41
C TYR A 146 -0.78 -1.75 12.17
N CYS A 147 -0.17 -0.59 12.36
CA CYS A 147 0.18 0.30 11.26
C CYS A 147 1.42 1.12 11.63
N VAL A 148 2.28 1.38 10.65
CA VAL A 148 3.40 2.31 10.83
C VAL A 148 2.99 3.69 10.32
N SER A 149 3.20 4.69 11.16
CA SER A 149 3.13 6.11 10.80
C SER A 149 4.51 6.64 10.48
N LYS A 150 4.62 7.49 9.45
CA LYS A 150 5.79 8.35 9.23
C LYS A 150 5.53 9.78 9.72
N LEU A 151 6.52 10.42 10.33
CA LEU A 151 6.54 11.85 10.64
C LEU A 151 7.51 12.58 9.71
N GLY A 152 7.17 13.79 9.28
CA GLY A 152 7.94 14.61 8.36
C GLY A 152 8.72 15.73 9.03
N GLU A 153 8.25 16.24 10.17
CA GLU A 153 8.78 17.40 10.88
C GLU A 153 9.62 17.00 12.10
N GLY A 154 10.59 17.85 12.45
CA GLY A 154 11.48 17.68 13.60
C GLY A 154 12.97 17.62 13.22
N THR A 155 13.83 17.46 14.23
CA THR A 155 15.30 17.38 14.07
C THR A 155 15.74 16.17 13.24
N ASN A 156 14.94 15.10 13.28
CA ASN A 156 15.13 13.87 12.52
C ASN A 156 13.90 13.67 11.62
N PRO A 157 13.95 14.03 10.33
CA PRO A 157 12.82 13.87 9.43
C PRO A 157 12.58 12.38 9.12
N ARG A 158 11.34 11.93 8.88
CA ARG A 158 11.03 10.53 8.47
C ARG A 158 11.31 9.48 9.55
N ARG A 159 10.85 9.77 10.77
CA ARG A 159 10.76 8.79 11.86
C ARG A 159 9.57 7.86 11.63
N GLY A 160 9.77 6.57 11.85
CA GLY A 160 8.73 5.55 11.75
C GLY A 160 8.23 5.14 13.13
N PHE A 161 6.92 5.08 13.33
CA PHE A 161 6.34 4.67 14.60
C PHE A 161 5.31 3.58 14.37
N LEU A 162 5.47 2.46 15.05
CA LEU A 162 4.49 1.40 15.07
C LEU A 162 3.37 1.78 16.05
N TYR A 163 2.14 1.76 15.55
CA TYR A 163 0.93 1.90 16.34
C TYR A 163 0.11 0.62 16.29
N ARG A 164 -0.72 0.41 17.30
CA ARG A 164 -1.77 -0.62 17.34
C ARG A 164 -3.14 -0.02 17.64
N THR A 165 -4.19 -0.72 17.28
CA THR A 165 -5.59 -0.32 17.50
C THR A 165 -6.49 -1.54 17.61
N SER A 166 -7.63 -1.41 18.29
CA SER A 166 -8.73 -2.40 18.28
C SER A 166 -9.95 -1.93 17.47
N ASN A 167 -10.05 -0.64 17.16
CA ASN A 167 -11.24 -0.02 16.57
C ASN A 167 -10.92 0.91 15.38
N ALA A 168 -9.64 1.09 15.05
CA ALA A 168 -9.09 2.00 14.05
C ALA A 168 -9.41 3.49 14.22
N LEU A 169 -9.98 3.87 15.36
CA LEU A 169 -10.20 5.25 15.77
C LEU A 169 -9.13 5.70 16.75
N GLU A 170 -8.80 4.84 17.70
CA GLU A 170 -7.82 5.08 18.75
C GLU A 170 -6.57 4.24 18.49
N TRP A 171 -5.42 4.90 18.50
CA TRP A 171 -4.14 4.29 18.14
C TRP A 171 -3.15 4.45 19.27
N GLU A 172 -2.69 3.33 19.80
CA GLU A 172 -1.69 3.26 20.86
C GLU A 172 -0.30 3.11 20.24
N TRP A 173 0.64 3.94 20.68
CA TRP A 173 2.04 3.82 20.29
C TRP A 173 2.64 2.53 20.86
N VAL A 174 3.43 1.81 20.05
CA VAL A 174 4.12 0.58 20.43
C VAL A 174 5.63 0.78 20.54
N THR A 175 6.26 1.26 19.45
CA THR A 175 7.70 1.49 19.39
C THR A 175 8.05 2.43 18.24
N GLU A 176 9.27 2.94 18.25
CA GLU A 176 9.88 3.67 17.13
C GLU A 176 10.79 2.76 16.30
N PHE A 177 10.77 2.94 14.99
CA PHE A 177 11.69 2.27 14.07
C PHE A 177 13.02 3.02 14.03
N ILE A 178 14.00 2.51 14.74
CA ILE A 178 15.37 3.02 14.72
C ILE A 178 16.17 2.25 13.67
N LEU A 179 16.32 2.83 12.48
CA LEU A 179 17.12 2.24 11.42
C LEU A 179 18.62 2.33 11.75
N PRO A 180 19.44 1.35 11.30
CA PRO A 180 20.89 1.38 11.48
C PRO A 180 21.55 2.66 10.96
N ASN A 181 22.75 2.97 11.48
CA ASN A 181 23.60 4.07 11.05
C ASN A 181 22.96 5.47 11.15
N ASN A 182 22.06 5.68 12.13
CA ASN A 182 21.35 6.95 12.33
C ASN A 182 20.58 7.39 11.06
N THR A 183 19.95 6.42 10.38
CA THR A 183 19.23 6.65 9.13
C THR A 183 17.80 7.08 9.40
N TRP A 184 17.41 8.25 8.88
CA TRP A 184 16.07 8.82 9.07
C TRP A 184 15.31 8.89 7.75
N THR A 185 14.87 7.73 7.27
CA THR A 185 14.23 7.60 5.94
C THR A 185 12.94 6.78 5.94
N VAL A 186 12.45 6.35 7.11
CA VAL A 186 11.24 5.53 7.21
C VAL A 186 10.05 6.28 6.62
N SER A 187 9.36 5.63 5.70
CA SER A 187 8.18 6.21 5.08
C SER A 187 7.08 5.18 4.87
N GLU A 188 6.67 4.94 3.64
CA GLU A 188 5.60 4.00 3.28
C GLU A 188 6.02 2.60 3.70
N THR A 189 5.27 2.00 4.62
CA THR A 189 5.67 0.78 5.32
C THR A 189 4.52 -0.19 5.39
N THR A 190 4.58 -1.26 4.59
CA THR A 190 3.59 -2.34 4.66
C THR A 190 4.03 -3.34 5.73
N LEU A 191 3.10 -3.79 6.56
CA LEU A 191 3.31 -4.86 7.55
C LEU A 191 2.61 -6.14 7.09
N ARG A 192 3.13 -7.30 7.48
CA ARG A 192 2.40 -8.58 7.51
C ARG A 192 2.82 -9.36 8.73
N ILE A 193 1.88 -10.08 9.35
CA ILE A 193 2.16 -10.96 10.47
C ILE A 193 2.14 -12.39 9.94
N MET A 194 3.25 -13.11 10.15
CA MET A 194 3.46 -14.47 9.67
C MET A 194 2.73 -15.48 10.58
N PRO A 195 2.53 -16.73 10.13
CA PRO A 195 1.86 -17.76 10.94
C PRO A 195 2.56 -18.11 12.26
N ASP A 196 3.85 -17.79 12.39
CA ASP A 196 4.65 -17.97 13.60
C ASP A 196 4.76 -16.68 14.45
N ASP A 197 3.84 -15.74 14.21
CA ASP A 197 3.72 -14.43 14.84
C ASP A 197 4.84 -13.43 14.56
N GLU A 198 5.84 -13.76 13.75
CA GLU A 198 6.82 -12.77 13.31
C GLU A 198 6.14 -11.71 12.43
N MET A 199 6.32 -10.43 12.79
CA MET A 199 5.91 -9.31 11.96
C MET A 199 7.06 -8.94 11.03
N ILE A 200 6.74 -8.82 9.74
CA ILE A 200 7.65 -8.35 8.70
C ILE A 200 7.16 -6.98 8.22
N ALA A 201 8.09 -6.04 8.07
CA ALA A 201 7.86 -4.70 7.52
C ALA A 201 8.64 -4.52 6.22
N LEU A 202 7.98 -4.11 5.14
CA LEU A 202 8.63 -3.66 3.91
C LEU A 202 8.53 -2.14 3.84
N ILE A 203 9.68 -1.46 3.94
CA ILE A 203 9.79 -0.04 4.27
C ILE A 203 10.50 0.70 3.14
N ARG A 204 9.87 1.76 2.62
CA ARG A 204 10.50 2.72 1.71
C ARG A 204 11.52 3.59 2.44
N PRO A 205 12.72 3.85 1.86
CA PRO A 205 13.12 3.54 0.48
C PRO A 205 13.64 2.13 0.21
N ASN A 206 14.24 1.43 1.17
CA ASN A 206 14.96 0.19 0.86
C ASN A 206 15.26 -0.63 2.13
N TRP A 207 14.26 -0.89 2.95
CA TRP A 207 14.45 -1.65 4.21
C TRP A 207 13.43 -2.77 4.38
N ILE A 208 13.88 -3.89 4.95
CA ILE A 208 13.01 -4.90 5.56
C ILE A 208 13.24 -4.90 7.06
N GLY A 209 12.18 -4.84 7.84
CA GLY A 209 12.19 -5.00 9.29
C GLY A 209 11.57 -6.31 9.72
N THR A 210 12.06 -6.92 10.79
CA THR A 210 11.43 -8.06 11.44
C THR A 210 11.35 -7.87 12.95
N SER A 211 10.28 -8.37 13.56
CA SER A 211 10.09 -8.36 15.00
C SER A 211 9.15 -9.47 15.45
N ARG A 212 9.41 -10.04 16.63
CA ARG A 212 8.48 -10.96 17.31
C ARG A 212 7.67 -10.21 18.37
N PRO A 213 6.51 -10.74 18.81
CA PRO A 213 5.76 -10.16 19.92
C PRO A 213 6.69 -9.88 21.13
N PRO A 214 6.52 -8.75 21.84
CA PRO A 214 5.44 -7.77 21.71
C PRO A 214 5.66 -6.69 20.64
N TYR A 215 6.52 -6.94 19.64
CA TYR A 215 6.84 -6.04 18.52
C TYR A 215 7.56 -4.75 18.90
N THR A 216 8.28 -4.76 20.03
CA THR A 216 9.02 -3.60 20.54
C THR A 216 10.47 -3.57 20.08
N ASN A 217 11.06 -4.73 19.73
CA ASN A 217 12.45 -4.87 19.31
C ASN A 217 12.54 -5.29 17.85
N TRP A 218 13.15 -4.44 17.01
CA TRP A 218 13.20 -4.65 15.56
C TRP A 218 14.62 -4.89 15.06
N SER A 219 14.74 -5.80 14.09
CA SER A 219 15.95 -5.99 13.29
C SER A 219 15.70 -5.52 11.87
N PHE A 220 16.59 -4.71 11.32
CA PHE A 220 16.45 -4.14 9.98
C PHE A 220 17.56 -4.61 9.03
N THR A 221 17.18 -4.92 7.81
CA THR A 221 18.08 -5.23 6.70
C THR A 221 17.89 -4.20 5.60
N GLN A 222 18.99 -3.57 5.18
CA GLN A 222 18.98 -2.66 4.03
C GLN A 222 18.97 -3.48 2.74
N LEU A 223 18.12 -3.09 1.81
CA LEU A 223 18.03 -3.64 0.47
C LEU A 223 18.93 -2.86 -0.49
N GLU A 224 19.40 -3.54 -1.53
CA GLU A 224 20.15 -2.89 -2.62
C GLU A 224 19.24 -2.06 -3.53
N ALA A 225 17.99 -2.49 -3.69
CA ALA A 225 17.02 -1.84 -4.56
C ALA A 225 16.16 -0.84 -3.79
N ASP A 226 16.04 0.38 -4.35
CA ASP A 226 15.03 1.34 -3.92
C ASP A 226 13.63 0.91 -4.37
N LEU A 227 12.67 1.17 -3.49
CA LEU A 227 11.26 0.88 -3.69
C LEU A 227 10.38 2.09 -3.35
N GLY A 228 9.26 2.25 -4.05
CA GLY A 228 8.26 3.30 -3.79
C GLY A 228 6.85 2.73 -3.68
N GLY A 229 6.08 3.15 -2.67
CA GLY A 229 4.73 2.67 -2.39
C GLY A 229 4.61 1.16 -2.23
N PRO A 230 5.48 0.48 -1.44
CA PRO A 230 5.52 -0.97 -1.41
C PRO A 230 4.26 -1.62 -0.85
N ASN A 231 3.92 -2.79 -1.39
CA ASN A 231 3.01 -3.76 -0.80
C ASN A 231 3.60 -5.16 -0.93
N PHE A 232 3.19 -6.08 -0.07
CA PHE A 232 3.58 -7.49 -0.19
C PHE A 232 2.53 -8.42 0.40
N ILE A 233 2.60 -9.70 0.03
CA ILE A 233 1.62 -10.72 0.41
C ILE A 233 2.33 -12.06 0.67
N LEU A 234 1.80 -12.80 1.65
CA LEU A 234 2.12 -14.20 1.89
C LEU A 234 1.15 -15.07 1.10
N LEU A 235 1.66 -15.93 0.23
CA LEU A 235 0.85 -16.86 -0.56
C LEU A 235 0.58 -18.17 0.20
N PRO A 236 -0.41 -18.98 -0.22
CA PRO A 236 -0.72 -20.26 0.43
C PRO A 236 0.46 -21.24 0.51
N ASN A 237 1.38 -21.18 -0.47
CA ASN A 237 2.61 -21.96 -0.49
C ASN A 237 3.73 -21.40 0.42
N ARG A 238 3.41 -20.43 1.28
CA ARG A 238 4.31 -19.71 2.20
C ARG A 238 5.39 -18.85 1.54
N SER A 239 5.35 -18.65 0.23
CA SER A 239 6.23 -17.69 -0.44
C SER A 239 5.76 -16.25 -0.22
N LEU A 240 6.71 -15.33 -0.08
CA LEU A 240 6.46 -13.89 0.03
C LEU A 240 6.72 -13.23 -1.33
N TRP A 241 5.76 -12.40 -1.74
CA TRP A 241 5.85 -11.65 -2.97
C TRP A 241 5.54 -10.19 -2.72
N ALA A 242 6.36 -9.31 -3.28
CA ALA A 242 6.24 -7.88 -3.11
C ALA A 242 6.06 -7.18 -4.45
N SER A 243 5.41 -6.03 -4.43
CA SER A 243 5.34 -5.15 -5.59
C SER A 243 5.52 -3.71 -5.15
N ALA A 244 6.29 -2.96 -5.92
CA ALA A 244 6.64 -1.58 -5.64
C ALA A 244 7.13 -0.88 -6.91
N ARG A 245 7.37 0.43 -6.80
CA ARG A 245 8.04 1.21 -7.84
C ARG A 245 9.52 0.90 -7.77
N GLY A 246 10.08 0.29 -8.80
CA GLY A 246 11.51 0.14 -9.00
C GLY A 246 12.00 1.02 -10.16
N MET A 247 13.29 0.89 -10.50
CA MET A 247 13.91 1.56 -11.64
C MET A 247 14.29 0.54 -12.72
N ARG A 248 14.11 0.94 -13.98
CA ARG A 248 14.70 0.25 -15.13
C ARG A 248 16.20 0.56 -15.22
N PRO A 249 16.99 -0.24 -15.96
CA PRO A 249 18.41 0.05 -16.22
C PRO A 249 18.66 1.42 -16.86
N ASP A 250 17.69 1.98 -17.60
CA ASP A 250 17.76 3.32 -18.20
C ASP A 250 17.34 4.44 -17.23
N GLY A 251 17.18 4.13 -15.93
CA GLY A 251 16.82 5.08 -14.88
C GLY A 251 15.34 5.47 -14.85
N LYS A 252 14.47 4.87 -15.67
CA LYS A 252 13.05 5.22 -15.70
C LYS A 252 12.24 4.42 -14.66
N PRO A 253 11.24 5.03 -13.99
CA PRO A 253 10.34 4.33 -13.09
C PRO A 253 9.58 3.18 -13.75
N ILE A 254 9.37 2.11 -13.01
CA ILE A 254 8.60 0.93 -13.42
C ILE A 254 7.94 0.28 -12.21
N THR A 255 6.75 -0.28 -12.37
CA THR A 255 6.14 -1.14 -11.33
C THR A 255 6.69 -2.55 -11.50
N VAL A 256 7.25 -3.12 -10.45
CA VAL A 256 7.84 -4.46 -10.47
C VAL A 256 7.09 -5.42 -9.54
N LEU A 257 7.09 -6.69 -9.88
CA LEU A 257 6.83 -7.80 -8.98
C LEU A 257 8.18 -8.42 -8.59
N ALA A 258 8.34 -8.68 -7.29
CA ALA A 258 9.56 -9.18 -6.69
C ALA A 258 9.29 -10.42 -5.84
N GLN A 259 10.22 -11.37 -5.90
CA GLN A 259 10.33 -12.40 -4.86
C GLN A 259 10.90 -11.76 -3.61
N MET A 260 10.32 -12.09 -2.46
CA MET A 260 10.71 -11.53 -1.18
C MET A 260 11.03 -12.67 -0.20
N THR A 261 11.96 -12.40 0.71
CA THR A 261 12.15 -13.19 1.92
C THR A 261 12.14 -12.25 3.13
N ARG A 262 12.42 -12.76 4.33
CA ARG A 262 12.53 -11.93 5.54
C ARG A 262 13.66 -10.89 5.51
N ASN A 263 14.58 -10.98 4.54
CA ASN A 263 15.74 -10.10 4.44
C ASN A 263 16.21 -9.84 3.00
N SER A 264 15.46 -10.28 1.98
CA SER A 264 15.81 -10.04 0.58
C SER A 264 14.59 -9.64 -0.26
N TYR A 265 14.86 -8.91 -1.33
CA TYR A 265 13.88 -8.42 -2.29
C TYR A 265 14.51 -8.45 -3.68
N ALA A 266 13.97 -9.26 -4.58
CA ALA A 266 14.50 -9.46 -5.93
C ALA A 266 13.40 -9.22 -6.97
N PRO A 267 13.40 -8.08 -7.68
CA PRO A 267 12.52 -7.87 -8.82
C PRO A 267 12.71 -8.96 -9.89
N VAL A 268 11.63 -9.62 -10.28
CA VAL A 268 11.65 -10.72 -11.27
C VAL A 268 10.74 -10.49 -12.46
N LEU A 269 9.84 -9.51 -12.38
CA LEU A 269 8.90 -9.18 -13.46
C LEU A 269 8.56 -7.69 -13.45
N ALA A 270 8.53 -7.07 -14.62
CA ALA A 270 8.08 -5.69 -14.80
C ALA A 270 6.63 -5.68 -15.33
N LEU A 271 5.76 -4.91 -14.69
CA LEU A 271 4.39 -4.64 -15.15
C LEU A 271 4.41 -3.53 -16.21
N PRO A 272 3.56 -3.58 -17.26
CA PRO A 272 3.38 -2.49 -18.21
C PRO A 272 3.06 -1.18 -17.50
N SER A 273 4.09 -0.34 -17.33
CA SER A 273 4.03 0.92 -16.59
C SER A 273 5.26 1.78 -16.86
N GLY A 274 5.17 3.04 -16.45
CA GLY A 274 6.16 4.08 -16.65
C GLY A 274 5.65 5.43 -16.17
N GLY A 275 6.55 6.42 -16.17
CA GLY A 275 6.27 7.77 -15.67
C GLY A 275 5.92 7.76 -14.19
N ASP A 276 4.83 8.43 -13.83
CA ASP A 276 4.28 8.34 -12.47
C ASP A 276 3.47 7.05 -12.34
N CYS A 277 3.93 6.11 -11.52
CA CYS A 277 3.37 4.76 -11.45
C CYS A 277 3.56 4.04 -10.10
N SER A 278 2.96 2.85 -9.98
CA SER A 278 3.07 1.86 -8.89
C SER A 278 1.94 1.90 -7.85
N TYR A 279 2.29 1.84 -6.56
CA TYR A 279 1.43 1.80 -5.37
C TYR A 279 0.43 0.64 -5.43
N PRO A 280 0.91 -0.62 -5.49
CA PRO A 280 0.08 -1.74 -5.82
C PRO A 280 -0.86 -2.19 -4.69
N GLY A 281 -2.11 -2.51 -5.05
CA GLY A 281 -2.97 -3.40 -4.29
C GLY A 281 -2.70 -4.84 -4.70
N MET A 282 -2.67 -5.80 -3.76
CA MET A 282 -2.28 -7.18 -4.05
C MET A 282 -3.23 -8.16 -3.36
N VAL A 283 -3.82 -9.08 -4.13
CA VAL A 283 -4.72 -10.12 -3.63
C VAL A 283 -4.42 -11.45 -4.33
N TRP A 284 -4.29 -12.54 -3.56
CA TRP A 284 -4.25 -13.88 -4.11
C TRP A 284 -5.65 -14.47 -4.19
N HIS A 285 -6.09 -14.86 -5.39
CA HIS A 285 -7.43 -15.43 -5.62
C HIS A 285 -7.40 -16.37 -6.82
N ASP A 286 -8.09 -17.51 -6.74
CA ASP A 286 -8.20 -18.51 -7.81
C ASP A 286 -6.87 -18.90 -8.46
N GLY A 287 -5.86 -19.13 -7.61
CA GLY A 287 -4.54 -19.60 -8.05
C GLY A 287 -3.69 -18.56 -8.78
N MET A 288 -4.06 -17.28 -8.73
CA MET A 288 -3.30 -16.20 -9.35
C MET A 288 -3.21 -14.96 -8.46
N LEU A 289 -2.17 -14.17 -8.70
CA LEU A 289 -1.98 -12.89 -8.04
C LEU A 289 -2.66 -11.79 -8.86
N TRP A 290 -3.56 -11.06 -8.22
CA TRP A 290 -4.22 -9.88 -8.76
C TRP A 290 -3.52 -8.65 -8.21
N VAL A 291 -3.12 -7.75 -9.11
CA VAL A 291 -2.36 -6.54 -8.77
C VAL A 291 -3.02 -5.32 -9.38
N SER A 292 -3.63 -4.46 -8.55
CA SER A 292 -3.97 -3.11 -8.99
C SER A 292 -2.73 -2.23 -8.91
N TYR A 293 -2.57 -1.28 -9.82
CA TYR A 293 -1.50 -0.28 -9.80
C TYR A 293 -1.90 0.91 -10.65
N TYR A 294 -1.24 2.06 -10.47
CA TYR A 294 -1.43 3.20 -11.35
C TYR A 294 -0.24 3.41 -12.29
N SER A 295 -0.46 4.06 -13.43
CA SER A 295 0.63 4.48 -14.31
C SER A 295 0.22 5.59 -15.28
N SER A 296 1.19 6.42 -15.69
CA SER A 296 1.03 7.43 -16.74
C SER A 296 1.67 7.07 -18.08
N HIS A 297 2.00 5.79 -18.32
CA HIS A 297 2.73 5.37 -19.53
C HIS A 297 1.95 5.54 -20.85
N GLU A 298 0.63 5.70 -20.76
CA GLU A 298 -0.27 5.96 -21.91
C GLU A 298 -0.75 7.43 -21.93
N GLY A 299 0.01 8.34 -21.31
CA GLY A 299 -0.30 9.78 -21.24
C GLY A 299 -1.03 10.17 -19.95
N GLN A 300 -2.30 9.79 -19.80
CA GLN A 300 -3.08 10.08 -18.58
C GLN A 300 -2.73 9.10 -17.46
N THR A 301 -2.60 9.59 -16.23
CA THR A 301 -2.36 8.72 -15.07
C THR A 301 -3.62 7.92 -14.77
N SER A 302 -3.59 6.63 -15.04
CA SER A 302 -4.75 5.72 -15.02
C SER A 302 -4.53 4.54 -14.09
N ILE A 303 -5.61 3.84 -13.74
CA ILE A 303 -5.57 2.64 -12.90
C ILE A 303 -5.62 1.40 -13.77
N TYR A 304 -4.74 0.45 -13.47
CA TYR A 304 -4.60 -0.83 -14.16
C TYR A 304 -4.77 -1.98 -13.18
N LEU A 305 -5.24 -3.11 -13.69
CA LEU A 305 -5.32 -4.39 -12.99
C LEU A 305 -4.59 -5.45 -13.79
N ALA A 306 -3.59 -6.08 -13.17
CA ALA A 306 -2.90 -7.23 -13.71
C ALA A 306 -3.34 -8.52 -13.02
N LYS A 307 -3.41 -9.61 -13.79
CA LYS A 307 -3.51 -10.99 -13.30
C LYS A 307 -2.19 -11.68 -13.61
N ILE A 308 -1.58 -12.32 -12.62
CA ILE A 308 -0.23 -12.89 -12.72
C ILE A 308 -0.25 -14.32 -12.21
N ALA A 309 0.21 -15.26 -13.04
CA ALA A 309 0.49 -16.61 -12.60
C ALA A 309 1.82 -16.63 -11.83
N ILE A 310 1.76 -17.15 -10.61
CA ILE A 310 2.93 -17.47 -9.78
C ILE A 310 3.02 -18.99 -9.74
N GLN A 311 4.19 -19.52 -10.08
CA GLN A 311 4.44 -20.95 -10.25
C GLN A 311 5.28 -21.50 -9.10
#